data_AF-A0A7Z9KYW1-F1
#
_entry.id   AF-A0A7Z9KYW1-F1
#
_cell.length_a   1.000
_cell.length_b   1.000
_cell.length_c   1.000
_cell.angle_alpha   90.00
_cell.angle_beta   90.00
_cell.angle_gamma   90.00
#
_symmetry.space_group_name_H-M   'P 1'
#
loop_
_entity.id
_entity.type
_entity.pdbx_description
1 polymer ?
#
loop_
_entity_poly.entity_id
_entity_poly.type
_entity_poly.pdbx_seq_one_letter_code
_entity_poly.pdbx_strand_id
1 'polypeptide(L)'
;MQASILTSVLLPLALFIIMLGMGLSLVLGDFKRVFQHPKAAAIGLTNQLIMLPLIGYFFATYAGLPPELAVGLMILAACPGGVTSNLISHLSKGDTALSISLTAISSIVSIVTIPLIINFA
;
A
#
# COMPACT_ATOMS: atom_id res chain seq x y z
N MET A 1 -10.04 8.42 -19.07
CA MET A 1 -10.15 6.94 -19.02
C MET A 1 -11.59 6.61 -18.63
N GLN A 2 -12.44 6.10 -19.54
CA GLN A 2 -13.81 5.73 -19.19
C GLN A 2 -13.76 4.49 -18.28
N ALA A 3 -14.13 4.65 -17.01
CA ALA A 3 -14.24 3.52 -16.10
C ALA A 3 -15.37 2.60 -16.58
N SER A 4 -15.01 1.39 -17.01
CA SER A 4 -15.99 0.35 -17.34
C SER A 4 -16.57 -0.21 -16.05
N ILE A 5 -17.81 -0.69 -16.10
CA ILE A 5 -18.48 -1.44 -15.01
C ILE A 5 -17.56 -2.54 -14.46
N LEU A 6 -16.75 -3.13 -15.34
CA LEU A 6 -15.73 -4.11 -14.98
C LEU A 6 -14.75 -3.59 -13.93
N THR A 7 -14.18 -2.40 -14.15
CA THR A 7 -13.13 -1.82 -13.29
C THR A 7 -13.67 -1.10 -12.06
N SER A 8 -14.85 -0.49 -12.15
CA SER A 8 -15.42 0.32 -11.06
C SER A 8 -16.28 -0.48 -10.08
N VAL A 9 -16.85 -1.61 -10.52
CA VAL A 9 -17.77 -2.40 -9.69
C VAL A 9 -17.30 -3.84 -9.55
N LEU A 10 -17.07 -4.54 -10.67
CA LEU A 10 -16.79 -5.97 -10.60
C LEU A 10 -15.44 -6.27 -9.93
N LEU A 11 -14.40 -5.50 -10.27
CA LEU A 11 -13.05 -5.71 -9.73
C LEU A 11 -12.96 -5.45 -8.22
N PRO A 12 -13.49 -4.32 -7.67
CA PRO A 12 -13.53 -4.11 -6.23
C PRO A 12 -14.34 -5.19 -5.48
N LEU A 13 -15.46 -5.63 -6.06
CA LEU A 13 -16.33 -6.62 -5.44
C LEU A 13 -15.69 -8.03 -5.43
N ALA A 14 -14.98 -8.40 -6.50
CA ALA A 14 -14.17 -9.61 -6.54
C ALA A 14 -13.03 -9.57 -5.51
N LEU A 15 -12.30 -8.45 -5.42
CA LEU A 15 -11.25 -8.27 -4.42
C LEU A 15 -11.81 -8.34 -3.00
N PHE A 16 -12.99 -7.78 -2.74
CA PHE A 16 -13.67 -7.89 -1.46
C PHE A 16 -13.90 -9.36 -1.06
N ILE A 17 -14.47 -10.17 -1.95
CA ILE A 17 -14.73 -11.60 -1.69
C ILE A 17 -13.43 -12.35 -1.44
N ILE A 18 -12.39 -12.11 -2.26
CA ILE A 18 -11.09 -12.76 -2.12
C ILE A 18 -10.43 -12.38 -0.78
N MET A 19 -10.44 -11.09 -0.42
CA MET A 19 -9.87 -10.60 0.84
C MET A 19 -10.62 -11.15 2.05
N LEU A 20 -11.95 -11.25 1.97
CA LEU A 20 -12.76 -11.88 3.01
C LEU A 20 -12.37 -13.34 3.19
N GLY A 21 -12.25 -14.09 2.10
CA GLY A 21 -11.81 -15.49 2.12
C GLY A 21 -10.41 -15.67 2.71
N MET A 22 -9.46 -14.82 2.33
CA MET A 22 -8.11 -14.81 2.94
C MET A 22 -8.15 -14.41 4.42
N GLY A 23 -9.02 -13.49 4.82
CA GLY A 23 -9.18 -13.10 6.22
C GLY A 23 -9.68 -14.26 7.10
N LEU A 24 -10.61 -15.06 6.58
CA LEU A 24 -11.17 -16.23 7.27
C LEU A 24 -10.16 -17.38 7.45
N SER A 25 -9.08 -17.42 6.67
CA SER A 25 -8.03 -18.44 6.80
C SER A 25 -6.90 -18.03 7.76
N LEU A 26 -6.87 -16.79 8.23
CA LEU A 26 -5.86 -16.27 9.15
C LEU A 26 -6.23 -16.54 10.61
N VAL A 27 -5.22 -16.83 11.43
CA VAL A 27 -5.36 -17.00 12.87
C VAL A 27 -4.62 -15.91 13.65
N LEU A 28 -5.04 -15.63 14.88
CA LEU A 28 -4.40 -14.63 15.77
C LEU A 28 -2.89 -14.88 15.95
N GLY A 29 -2.45 -16.14 15.86
CA GLY A 29 -1.04 -16.51 15.91
C GLY A 29 -0.20 -15.91 14.78
N ASP A 30 -0.79 -15.68 13.60
CA ASP A 30 -0.09 -15.12 12.45
C ASP A 30 0.29 -13.65 12.71
N PHE A 31 -0.64 -12.86 13.24
CA PHE A 31 -0.39 -11.48 13.63
C PHE A 31 0.58 -11.38 14.81
N LYS A 32 0.51 -12.31 15.77
CA LYS A 32 1.49 -12.36 16.87
C LYS A 32 2.91 -12.54 16.37
N ARG A 33 3.13 -13.35 15.32
CA ARG A 33 4.46 -13.55 14.72
C ARG A 33 5.04 -12.26 14.13
N VAL A 34 4.19 -11.38 13.57
CA VAL A 34 4.60 -10.07 13.04
C VAL A 34 5.19 -9.19 14.15
N PHE A 35 4.55 -9.14 15.32
CA PHE A 35 5.07 -8.39 16.48
C PHE A 35 6.32 -9.04 17.10
N GLN A 36 6.43 -10.36 17.03
CA GLN A 36 7.61 -11.09 17.54
C GLN A 36 8.84 -10.95 16.62
N HIS A 37 8.63 -10.70 15.32
CA HIS A 37 9.70 -10.54 14.33
C HIS A 37 9.63 -9.16 13.66
N PRO A 38 9.88 -8.07 14.42
CA PRO A 38 9.62 -6.71 13.95
C PRO A 38 10.55 -6.26 12.82
N LYS A 39 11.67 -6.96 12.58
CA LYS A 39 12.62 -6.60 11.51
C LYS A 39 11.95 -6.56 10.14
N ALA A 40 11.15 -7.57 9.80
CA ALA A 40 10.47 -7.65 8.52
C ALA A 40 9.41 -6.53 8.38
N ALA A 41 8.64 -6.28 9.44
CA ALA A 41 7.66 -5.21 9.47
C ALA A 41 8.31 -3.82 9.35
N ALA A 42 9.39 -3.57 10.08
CA ALA A 42 10.13 -2.31 10.05
C ALA A 42 10.70 -2.03 8.65
N ILE A 43 11.35 -3.02 8.03
CA ILE A 43 11.89 -2.89 6.67
C ILE A 43 10.75 -2.60 5.67
N GLY A 44 9.63 -3.33 5.78
CA GLY A 44 8.46 -3.12 4.92
C GLY A 44 7.85 -1.71 5.05
N LEU A 45 7.66 -1.25 6.29
CA LEU A 45 7.11 0.08 6.58
C LEU A 45 8.06 1.21 6.14
N THR A 46 9.35 1.10 6.42
CA THR A 46 10.34 2.08 5.96
C THR A 46 10.38 2.15 4.43
N ASN A 47 10.28 1.02 3.75
CA ASN A 47 10.28 1.01 2.30
C ASN A 47 9.02 1.68 1.71
N GLN A 48 7.84 1.40 2.27
CA GLN A 48 6.58 2.00 1.81
C GLN A 48 6.44 3.47 2.17
N LEU A 49 6.75 3.86 3.41
CA LEU A 49 6.43 5.19 3.92
C LEU A 49 7.53 6.22 3.65
N ILE A 50 8.76 5.79 3.37
CA ILE A 50 9.90 6.69 3.20
C ILE A 50 10.55 6.48 1.84
N MET A 51 11.03 5.28 1.53
CA MET A 51 11.77 5.06 0.27
C MET A 51 10.89 5.31 -0.96
N LEU A 52 9.65 4.81 -0.99
CA LEU A 52 8.77 5.00 -2.13
C LEU A 52 8.43 6.48 -2.39
N PRO A 53 8.02 7.29 -1.40
CA PRO A 53 7.88 8.73 -1.59
C PRO A 53 9.16 9.44 -2.02
N LEU A 54 10.33 9.06 -1.50
CA LEU A 54 11.61 9.64 -1.93
C LEU A 54 11.90 9.35 -3.40
N ILE A 55 11.66 8.12 -3.85
CA ILE A 55 11.81 7.74 -5.26
C ILE A 55 10.82 8.55 -6.12
N GLY A 56 9.57 8.68 -5.67
CA GLY A 56 8.55 9.51 -6.33
C GLY A 56 8.98 10.97 -6.46
N TYR A 57 9.55 11.55 -5.41
CA TYR A 57 10.05 12.93 -5.40
C TYR A 57 11.20 13.10 -6.40
N PHE A 58 12.20 12.22 -6.36
CA PHE A 58 13.30 12.28 -7.32
C PHE A 58 12.81 12.17 -8.76
N PHE A 59 11.86 11.27 -9.02
CA PHE A 59 11.27 11.13 -10.34
C PHE A 59 10.49 12.38 -10.75
N ALA A 60 9.71 12.96 -9.84
CA ALA A 60 8.98 14.21 -10.06
C ALA A 60 9.91 15.37 -10.45
N THR A 61 11.05 15.51 -9.76
CA THR A 61 12.02 16.58 -9.99
C THR A 61 12.81 16.39 -11.29
N TYR A 62 13.29 15.18 -11.57
CA TYR A 62 14.19 14.95 -12.71
C TYR A 62 13.47 14.64 -14.03
N ALA A 63 12.23 14.16 -13.99
CA ALA A 63 11.49 13.83 -15.21
C ALA A 63 10.83 15.05 -15.88
N GLY A 64 10.96 16.25 -15.33
CA GLY A 64 10.41 17.49 -15.92
C GLY A 64 8.89 17.49 -16.01
N LEU A 65 8.22 16.88 -15.02
CA LEU A 65 6.76 16.79 -14.99
C LEU A 65 6.13 18.17 -14.77
N PRO A 66 5.00 18.48 -15.43
CA PRO A 66 4.14 19.59 -15.05
C PRO A 66 3.78 19.52 -13.56
N PRO A 67 3.61 20.66 -12.87
CA PRO A 67 3.34 20.70 -11.42
C PRO A 67 2.15 19.83 -11.00
N GLU A 68 1.10 19.78 -11.81
CA GLU A 68 -0.11 19.01 -11.51
C GLU A 68 0.16 17.50 -11.52
N LEU A 69 1.01 17.03 -12.45
CA LEU A 69 1.41 15.62 -12.54
C LEU A 69 2.42 15.25 -11.47
N ALA A 70 3.31 16.17 -11.08
CA ALA A 70 4.23 15.98 -9.96
C ALA A 70 3.47 15.77 -8.65
N VAL A 71 2.49 16.64 -8.35
CA VAL A 71 1.63 16.48 -7.17
C VAL A 71 0.84 15.18 -7.24
N GLY A 72 0.26 14.85 -8.39
CA GLY A 72 -0.44 13.57 -8.59
C GLY A 72 0.46 12.35 -8.33
N LEU A 73 1.70 12.38 -8.80
CA LEU A 73 2.69 11.33 -8.55
C LEU A 73 3.02 11.22 -7.06
N MET A 74 3.20 12.35 -6.37
CA MET A 74 3.50 12.37 -4.94
C MET A 74 2.34 11.85 -4.10
N ILE A 75 1.09 12.16 -4.47
CA ILE A 75 -0.10 11.58 -3.84
C ILE A 75 -0.10 10.05 -4.00
N LEU A 76 0.19 9.56 -5.21
CA LEU A 76 0.25 8.12 -5.47
C LEU A 76 1.38 7.44 -4.69
N ALA A 77 2.55 8.06 -4.59
CA ALA A 77 3.70 7.51 -3.88
C ALA A 77 3.54 7.53 -2.36
N ALA A 78 2.79 8.50 -1.82
CA ALA A 78 2.50 8.63 -0.39
C ALA A 78 1.30 7.78 0.07
N CYS A 79 0.48 7.30 -0.85
CA CYS A 79 -0.65 6.43 -0.54
C CYS A 79 -0.19 5.09 0.05
N PRO A 80 -0.96 4.53 0.99
CA PRO A 80 -0.64 3.25 1.60
C PRO A 80 -0.77 2.10 0.59
N GLY A 81 -0.24 0.93 0.95
CA GLY A 81 -0.39 -0.28 0.15
C GLY A 81 -1.86 -0.63 -0.15
N GLY A 82 -2.13 -1.12 -1.36
CA GLY A 82 -3.48 -1.52 -1.77
C GLY A 82 -3.80 -2.97 -1.41
N VAL A 83 -5.10 -3.30 -1.30
CA VAL A 83 -5.58 -4.68 -1.01
C VAL A 83 -5.02 -5.71 -2.00
N THR A 84 -4.83 -5.35 -3.27
CA THR A 84 -4.25 -6.23 -4.29
C THR A 84 -2.86 -6.77 -3.90
N SER A 85 -2.08 -6.00 -3.14
CA SER A 85 -0.76 -6.46 -2.66
C SER A 85 -0.86 -7.68 -1.73
N ASN A 86 -1.93 -7.79 -0.95
CA ASN A 86 -2.19 -8.95 -0.08
C ASN A 86 -2.49 -10.19 -0.91
N LEU A 87 -3.28 -10.04 -1.98
CA LEU A 87 -3.57 -11.12 -2.92
C LEU A 87 -2.31 -11.59 -3.64
N ILE A 88 -1.49 -10.66 -4.14
CA ILE A 88 -0.23 -10.97 -4.82
C ILE A 88 0.73 -11.68 -3.85
N SER A 89 0.84 -11.20 -2.60
CA SER A 89 1.65 -11.84 -1.57
C SER A 89 1.20 -13.27 -1.31
N HIS A 90 -0.12 -13.49 -1.21
CA HIS A 90 -0.69 -14.82 -1.02
C HIS A 90 -0.40 -15.76 -2.20
N LEU A 91 -0.65 -15.31 -3.43
CA LEU A 91 -0.37 -16.09 -4.66
C LEU A 91 1.13 -16.39 -4.82
N SER A 92 1.99 -15.49 -4.34
CA SER A 92 3.45 -15.66 -4.34
C SER A 92 3.97 -16.55 -3.20
N LYS A 93 3.08 -17.13 -2.38
CA LYS A 93 3.43 -17.89 -1.16
C LYS A 93 4.25 -17.09 -0.14
N GLY A 94 4.08 -15.77 -0.15
CA GLY A 94 4.65 -14.87 0.84
C GLY A 94 3.84 -14.84 2.14
N ASP A 95 4.31 -14.09 3.12
CA ASP A 95 3.62 -13.92 4.40
C ASP A 95 2.43 -12.96 4.24
N THR A 96 1.23 -13.55 4.11
CA THR A 96 -0.02 -12.82 3.92
C THR A 96 -0.38 -11.99 5.16
N ALA A 97 -0.11 -12.49 6.36
CA ALA A 97 -0.39 -11.80 7.61
C ALA A 97 0.50 -10.56 7.78
N LEU A 98 1.78 -10.67 7.39
CA LEU A 98 2.68 -9.53 7.33
C LEU A 98 2.19 -8.49 6.31
N SER A 99 1.82 -8.88 5.09
CA SER A 99 1.31 -7.95 4.06
C SER A 99 0.07 -7.19 4.53
N ILE A 100 -0.88 -7.90 5.15
CA ILE A 100 -2.11 -7.28 5.70
C ILE A 100 -1.75 -6.34 6.84
N SER A 101 -0.83 -6.73 7.73
CA SER A 101 -0.39 -5.89 8.84
C SER A 101 0.30 -4.61 8.34
N LEU A 102 1.18 -4.72 7.35
CA LEU A 102 1.84 -3.56 6.72
C LEU A 102 0.81 -2.63 6.08
N THR A 103 -0.17 -3.18 5.36
CA THR A 103 -1.25 -2.40 4.73
C THR A 103 -2.09 -1.66 5.78
N ALA A 104 -2.46 -2.34 6.87
CA ALA A 104 -3.25 -1.72 7.94
C ALA A 104 -2.48 -0.59 8.65
N ILE A 105 -1.21 -0.85 9.02
CA ILE A 105 -0.36 0.14 9.71
C ILE A 105 -0.08 1.33 8.78
N SER A 106 0.32 1.08 7.54
CA SER A 106 0.58 2.16 6.57
C SER A 106 -0.66 3.00 6.30
N SER A 107 -1.86 2.40 6.24
CA SER A 107 -3.13 3.13 6.07
C SER A 107 -3.37 4.10 7.22
N ILE A 108 -3.13 3.68 8.46
CA ILE A 108 -3.28 4.57 9.63
C ILE A 108 -2.25 5.69 9.59
N VAL A 109 -0.98 5.36 9.31
CA VAL A 109 0.10 6.34 9.24
C VAL A 109 -0.12 7.36 8.12
N SER A 110 -0.67 6.91 6.98
CA SER A 110 -0.93 7.76 5.80
C SER A 110 -1.88 8.92 6.06
N ILE A 111 -2.78 8.80 7.05
CA ILE A 111 -3.69 9.88 7.46
C ILE A 111 -2.89 11.14 7.85
N VAL A 112 -1.71 10.94 8.45
CA VAL A 112 -0.83 12.03 8.90
C VAL A 112 0.27 12.32 7.89
N THR A 113 0.86 11.29 7.25
CA THR A 113 2.00 11.50 6.35
C THR A 113 1.63 12.07 4.98
N ILE A 114 0.47 11.72 4.40
CA ILE A 114 0.07 12.23 3.07
C ILE A 114 -0.01 13.77 3.06
N PRO A 115 -0.75 14.43 3.98
CA PRO A 115 -0.81 15.89 4.01
C PRO A 115 0.58 16.53 4.16
N LEU A 116 1.45 15.94 4.96
CA LEU A 116 2.81 16.46 5.16
C LEU A 116 3.64 16.35 3.88
N ILE A 117 3.64 15.19 3.22
CA ILE A 117 4.41 14.94 1.99
C ILE A 117 3.96 15.88 0.87
N ILE A 118 2.64 16.10 0.71
CA ILE A 118 2.11 16.98 -0.33
C ILE A 118 2.53 18.44 -0.10
N ASN A 119 2.63 18.89 1.16
CA ASN A 119 3.10 20.26 1.45
C ASN A 119 4.59 20.48 1.09
N PHE A 120 5.37 19.42 0.91
CA PHE A 120 6.78 19.49 0.50
C PHE A 120 6.99 19.37 -1.02
N ALA A 121 5.94 19.07 -1.80
CA ALA A 121 5.97 18.93 -3.25
C ALA A 121 5.53 20.22 -3.96
#